data_AF-A0AAW0Q038-F1
#
_entry.id   AF-A0AAW0Q038-F1
#
_cell.length_a   1.000
_cell.length_b   1.000
_cell.length_c   1.000
_cell.angle_alpha   90.00
_cell.angle_beta   90.00
_cell.angle_gamma   90.00
#
_symmetry.space_group_name_H-M   'P 1'
#
loop_
_entity.id
_entity.type
_entity.pdbx_description
1 polymer ?
#
loop_
_entity_poly.entity_id
_entity_poly.type
_entity_poly.pdbx_seq_one_letter_code
_entity_poly.pdbx_strand_id
1 'polypeptide(L)'
;MRGKVWEHQYKLRWPRLQKFYRQNECCDWLKEYKTRHRVGIQIRGTVETISKRFFTEVPCVGQVLGDSFAEIESLGMPEHFCEDELLFILNTDKRKSLTLKYYARKILYFLRQQNILRSLKTFLEQPEEQQAALQGAVLVDQYCNPLADVTLEGITAHLRCAQGNCFTIEDTELQRQVLWALNSVLYEQLQFKGNEFDYYNPLNSYIHQVLLRHTGIPISLSVLYMTLARMLGVHLEPVNFPNHFLLRWCQRPRGSEDIYDFIYIDAFGKGKQLTAKECEYLIGHQVTADYYSAISTTEVLLRMVGNLLNIGKGDSLDLYLTINPDNVQYLLLQARLYFHLGIWPEKVLDILQHIQALDPSQHGAVGYLVQHTLEHIQHKKHPVAPDEKRRSCPEHLEVQYSVGLIMKHKRSGYNCVIYGWDPKCTMSQEWITTMRVQQLSKGANQPSIMFWYRMAHAATLHKKTWNPTLSHLKLVTLRWDAIFLSLLKLIMLPMKNYRRGIQKTQQKLWAKYTNFTTDSPWTLHIKKTSGVRQLQTNPTTCSRPLNR
;
A
#
# COMPACT_ATOMS: atom_id res chain seq x y z
N MET A 1 -32.81 34.08 -1.80
CA MET A 1 -33.11 33.07 -2.86
C MET A 1 -31.86 32.58 -3.63
N ARG A 2 -30.89 33.44 -3.99
CA ARG A 2 -29.70 33.02 -4.78
C ARG A 2 -28.82 31.93 -4.13
N GLY A 3 -28.64 31.94 -2.80
CA GLY A 3 -27.84 30.92 -2.10
C GLY A 3 -28.38 29.49 -2.24
N LYS A 4 -29.71 29.31 -2.15
CA LYS A 4 -30.37 28.00 -2.29
C LYS A 4 -30.22 27.38 -3.68
N VAL A 5 -30.12 28.22 -4.73
CA VAL A 5 -29.91 27.75 -6.10
C VAL A 5 -28.50 27.17 -6.27
N TRP A 6 -27.48 27.89 -5.79
CA TRP A 6 -26.10 27.42 -5.86
C TRP A 6 -25.85 26.20 -4.96
N GLU A 7 -26.48 26.15 -3.79
CA GLU A 7 -26.49 24.96 -2.95
C GLU A 7 -27.04 23.74 -3.68
N HIS A 8 -28.21 23.86 -4.32
CA HIS A 8 -28.82 22.77 -5.06
C HIS A 8 -27.94 22.32 -6.24
N GLN A 9 -27.43 23.27 -7.03
CA GLN A 9 -26.52 22.99 -8.16
C GLN A 9 -25.23 22.30 -7.70
N TYR A 10 -24.64 22.76 -6.60
CA TYR A 10 -23.45 22.17 -6.01
C TYR A 10 -23.71 20.72 -5.58
N LYS A 11 -24.80 20.50 -4.81
CA LYS A 11 -25.19 19.18 -4.30
C LYS A 11 -25.49 18.18 -5.42
N LEU A 12 -26.11 18.64 -6.50
CA LEU A 12 -26.44 17.82 -7.67
C LEU A 12 -25.19 17.46 -8.47
N ARG A 13 -24.23 18.38 -8.61
CA ARG A 13 -23.02 18.18 -9.40
C ARG A 13 -21.94 17.38 -8.68
N TRP A 14 -21.77 17.57 -7.37
CA TRP A 14 -20.73 16.93 -6.55
C TRP A 14 -21.31 16.28 -5.30
N PRO A 15 -22.10 15.20 -5.44
CA PRO A 15 -22.79 14.57 -4.31
C PRO A 15 -21.83 14.01 -3.24
N ARG A 16 -20.62 13.60 -3.62
CA ARG A 16 -19.61 13.04 -2.70
C ARG A 16 -19.05 14.07 -1.72
N LEU A 17 -19.10 15.35 -2.07
CA LEU A 17 -18.57 16.43 -1.25
C LEU A 17 -19.52 16.84 -0.12
N GLN A 18 -20.78 16.38 -0.17
CA GLN A 18 -21.78 16.73 0.85
C GLN A 18 -21.38 16.32 2.26
N LYS A 19 -20.57 15.26 2.41
CA LYS A 19 -20.09 14.77 3.72
C LYS A 19 -19.20 15.77 4.47
N PHE A 20 -18.64 16.77 3.78
CA PHE A 20 -17.76 17.77 4.37
C PHE A 20 -18.50 19.01 4.90
N TYR A 21 -19.81 19.11 4.65
CA TYR A 21 -20.62 20.26 5.09
C TYR A 21 -21.65 19.80 6.12
N ARG A 22 -21.76 20.53 7.23
CA ARG A 22 -22.84 20.28 8.20
C ARG A 22 -24.17 20.80 7.66
N GLN A 23 -25.28 20.15 8.02
CA GLN A 23 -26.62 20.55 7.56
C GLN A 23 -27.02 21.99 7.91
N ASN A 24 -26.40 22.58 8.95
CA ASN A 24 -26.72 23.92 9.45
C ASN A 24 -25.59 24.96 9.22
N GLU A 25 -24.59 24.64 8.41
CA GLU A 25 -23.46 25.53 8.17
C GLU A 25 -23.81 26.60 7.13
N CYS A 26 -23.62 27.88 7.48
CA CYS A 26 -23.85 28.99 6.54
C CYS A 26 -22.69 29.06 5.54
N CYS A 27 -22.80 28.32 4.43
CA CYS A 27 -21.80 28.28 3.38
C CYS A 27 -22.14 29.25 2.23
N ASP A 28 -21.14 30.00 1.73
CA ASP A 28 -21.27 30.72 0.46
C ASP A 28 -21.13 29.74 -0.71
N TRP A 29 -22.27 29.13 -1.07
CA TRP A 29 -22.33 28.11 -2.12
C TRP A 29 -21.89 28.60 -3.51
N LEU A 30 -21.98 29.90 -3.80
CA LEU A 30 -21.49 30.44 -5.07
C LEU A 30 -19.96 30.46 -5.08
N LYS A 31 -19.35 30.93 -3.98
CA LYS A 31 -17.90 30.88 -3.82
C LYS A 31 -17.41 29.43 -3.86
N GLU A 32 -18.07 28.54 -3.15
CA GLU A 32 -17.69 27.12 -3.08
C GLU A 32 -17.76 26.43 -4.45
N TYR A 33 -18.83 26.68 -5.19
CA TYR A 33 -18.97 26.18 -6.56
C TYR A 33 -17.85 26.70 -7.47
N LYS A 34 -17.54 28.01 -7.43
CA LYS A 34 -16.46 28.60 -8.23
C LYS A 34 -15.10 28.02 -7.86
N THR A 35 -14.82 27.86 -6.57
CA THR A 35 -13.60 27.27 -6.04
C THR A 35 -13.43 25.84 -6.54
N ARG A 36 -14.41 24.94 -6.27
CA ARG A 36 -14.36 23.54 -6.71
C ARG A 36 -14.24 23.41 -8.23
N HIS A 37 -14.95 24.25 -8.99
CA HIS A 37 -14.87 24.24 -10.45
C HIS A 37 -13.46 24.62 -10.95
N ARG A 38 -12.86 25.67 -10.37
CA ARG A 38 -11.48 26.10 -10.70
C ARG A 38 -10.47 24.99 -10.40
N VAL A 39 -10.55 24.36 -9.22
CA VAL A 39 -9.71 23.20 -8.86
C VAL A 39 -9.83 22.11 -9.90
N GLY A 40 -11.06 21.80 -10.31
CA GLY A 40 -11.30 20.73 -11.28
C GLY A 40 -10.62 20.98 -12.63
N ILE A 41 -10.59 22.22 -13.10
CA ILE A 41 -9.90 22.60 -14.34
C ILE A 41 -8.38 22.46 -14.17
N GLN A 42 -7.83 22.95 -13.05
CA GLN A 42 -6.39 22.90 -12.79
C GLN A 42 -5.88 21.47 -12.67
N ILE A 43 -6.55 20.62 -11.88
CA ILE A 43 -6.18 19.20 -11.71
C ILE A 43 -6.21 18.48 -13.06
N ARG A 44 -7.23 18.70 -13.90
CA ARG A 44 -7.26 18.12 -15.25
C ARG A 44 -6.08 18.60 -16.10
N GLY A 45 -5.79 19.90 -16.07
CA GLY A 45 -4.63 20.48 -16.74
C GLY A 45 -3.32 19.82 -16.31
N THR A 46 -3.07 19.71 -15.01
CA THR A 46 -1.86 19.05 -14.46
C THR A 46 -1.78 17.57 -14.86
N VAL A 47 -2.87 16.81 -14.76
CA VAL A 47 -2.89 15.39 -15.17
C VAL A 47 -2.61 15.25 -16.67
N GLU A 48 -3.12 16.15 -17.50
CA GLU A 48 -2.88 16.18 -18.94
C GLU A 48 -1.43 16.56 -19.29
N THR A 49 -0.81 17.51 -18.59
CA THR A 49 0.58 17.92 -18.84
C THR A 49 1.57 16.82 -18.48
N ILE A 50 1.32 16.03 -17.42
CA ILE A 50 2.17 14.88 -17.05
C ILE A 50 2.28 13.90 -18.22
N SER A 51 1.18 13.63 -18.93
CA SER A 51 1.24 12.72 -20.09
C SER A 51 2.14 13.23 -21.22
N LYS A 52 2.23 14.55 -21.40
CA LYS A 52 3.07 15.19 -22.43
C LYS A 52 4.53 15.24 -22.01
N ARG A 53 4.79 15.52 -20.72
CA ARG A 53 6.15 15.63 -20.16
C ARG A 53 6.91 14.30 -20.18
N PHE A 54 6.24 13.14 -20.14
CA PHE A 54 6.91 11.86 -19.83
C PHE A 54 6.64 10.71 -20.80
N PHE A 55 6.23 11.01 -22.04
CA PHE A 55 6.21 9.99 -23.09
C PHE A 55 7.62 9.64 -23.61
N THR A 56 8.57 10.57 -23.49
CA THR A 56 9.89 10.53 -24.16
C THR A 56 11.07 10.29 -23.23
N GLU A 57 10.93 10.51 -21.93
CA GLU A 57 12.02 10.34 -20.96
C GLU A 57 11.66 9.25 -19.93
N VAL A 58 12.69 8.71 -19.26
CA VAL A 58 12.55 7.94 -18.02
C VAL A 58 12.86 8.84 -16.82
N PRO A 59 12.15 9.96 -16.51
CA PRO A 59 12.34 10.59 -15.23
C PRO A 59 11.58 9.76 -14.21
N CYS A 60 12.20 9.61 -13.06
CA CYS A 60 11.65 8.84 -11.98
C CYS A 60 10.31 9.42 -11.56
N VAL A 61 9.27 8.63 -11.82
CA VAL A 61 7.85 8.93 -11.57
C VAL A 61 7.63 9.54 -10.17
N GLY A 62 8.44 9.18 -9.17
CA GLY A 62 8.37 9.75 -7.82
C GLY A 62 8.66 11.26 -7.76
N GLN A 63 9.76 11.74 -8.35
CA GLN A 63 10.14 13.16 -8.32
C GLN A 63 9.10 14.01 -9.03
N VAL A 64 8.69 13.58 -10.21
CA VAL A 64 7.67 14.24 -11.04
C VAL A 64 6.31 14.34 -10.35
N LEU A 65 5.86 13.24 -9.74
CA LEU A 65 4.60 13.25 -8.99
C LEU A 65 4.72 14.15 -7.76
N GLY A 66 5.91 14.22 -7.14
CA GLY A 66 6.23 15.19 -6.10
C GLY A 66 6.11 16.63 -6.59
N ASP A 67 6.75 16.98 -7.70
CA ASP A 67 6.70 18.34 -8.27
C ASP A 67 5.28 18.73 -8.69
N SER A 68 4.58 17.81 -9.36
CA SER A 68 3.18 18.02 -9.77
C SER A 68 2.25 18.14 -8.55
N PHE A 69 2.58 17.46 -7.45
CA PHE A 69 1.85 17.61 -6.20
C PHE A 69 2.16 18.94 -5.52
N ALA A 70 3.42 19.37 -5.48
CA ALA A 70 3.80 20.69 -4.96
C ALA A 70 3.11 21.81 -5.75
N GLU A 71 2.99 21.68 -7.07
CA GLU A 71 2.16 22.57 -7.89
C GLU A 71 0.71 22.60 -7.38
N ILE A 72 0.10 21.45 -7.07
CA ILE A 72 -1.28 21.36 -6.57
C ILE A 72 -1.43 21.93 -5.15
N GLU A 73 -0.48 21.64 -4.26
CA GLU A 73 -0.48 22.07 -2.86
C GLU A 73 -0.28 23.60 -2.74
N SER A 74 0.59 24.16 -3.59
CA SER A 74 0.84 25.61 -3.65
C SER A 74 -0.41 26.44 -3.98
N LEU A 75 -1.45 25.82 -4.54
CA LEU A 75 -2.72 26.48 -4.83
C LEU A 75 -3.53 26.79 -3.56
N GLY A 76 -3.19 26.18 -2.40
CA GLY A 76 -3.89 26.38 -1.13
C GLY A 76 -5.35 25.93 -1.15
N MET A 77 -5.69 24.97 -2.01
CA MET A 77 -7.07 24.55 -2.25
C MET A 77 -7.48 23.40 -1.34
N PRO A 78 -8.79 23.26 -1.01
CA PRO A 78 -9.24 22.16 -0.16
C PRO A 78 -8.96 20.79 -0.77
N GLU A 79 -8.28 19.92 -0.02
CA GLU A 79 -7.81 18.61 -0.51
C GLU A 79 -8.94 17.71 -1.02
N HIS A 80 -10.10 17.77 -0.37
CA HIS A 80 -11.27 16.99 -0.76
C HIS A 80 -11.78 17.35 -2.17
N PHE A 81 -11.51 18.56 -2.67
CA PHE A 81 -11.80 18.94 -4.06
C PHE A 81 -10.86 18.28 -5.06
N CYS A 82 -9.58 18.19 -4.71
CA CYS A 82 -8.57 17.51 -5.51
C CYS A 82 -8.89 16.01 -5.59
N GLU A 83 -9.19 15.37 -4.46
CA GLU A 83 -9.59 13.96 -4.42
C GLU A 83 -10.83 13.68 -5.27
N ASP A 84 -11.87 14.50 -5.13
CA ASP A 84 -13.11 14.32 -5.89
C ASP A 84 -12.88 14.44 -7.41
N GLU A 85 -12.05 15.38 -7.86
CA GLU A 85 -11.71 15.51 -9.28
C GLU A 85 -10.92 14.30 -9.80
N LEU A 86 -9.91 13.85 -9.06
CA LEU A 86 -9.12 12.68 -9.43
C LEU A 86 -9.99 11.42 -9.51
N LEU A 87 -10.88 11.24 -8.53
CA LEU A 87 -11.86 10.16 -8.54
C LEU A 87 -12.85 10.28 -9.71
N PHE A 88 -13.24 11.50 -10.10
CA PHE A 88 -14.08 11.73 -11.28
C PHE A 88 -13.38 11.28 -12.57
N ILE A 89 -12.10 11.64 -12.75
CA ILE A 89 -11.28 11.19 -13.90
C ILE A 89 -11.22 9.65 -13.95
N LEU A 90 -11.00 9.00 -12.80
CA LEU A 90 -10.92 7.54 -12.70
C LEU A 90 -12.24 6.84 -13.08
N ASN A 91 -13.36 7.38 -12.61
CA ASN A 91 -14.69 6.80 -12.81
C ASN A 91 -15.35 7.18 -14.15
N THR A 92 -14.72 8.03 -14.97
CA THR A 92 -15.28 8.41 -16.27
C THR A 92 -15.29 7.22 -17.24
N ASP A 93 -16.43 6.84 -17.82
CA ASP A 93 -16.60 5.65 -18.69
C ASP A 93 -15.87 5.72 -20.05
N LYS A 94 -15.22 6.84 -20.36
CA LYS A 94 -14.46 7.01 -21.60
C LYS A 94 -13.21 6.10 -21.59
N ARG A 95 -13.33 4.92 -22.22
CA ARG A 95 -12.22 3.98 -22.48
C ARG A 95 -11.03 4.60 -23.22
N LYS A 96 -11.17 5.80 -23.78
CA LYS A 96 -10.13 6.52 -24.55
C LYS A 96 -9.09 7.26 -23.70
N SER A 97 -9.24 7.33 -22.38
CA SER A 97 -8.38 8.16 -21.51
C SER A 97 -7.56 7.36 -20.49
N LEU A 98 -7.02 6.19 -20.87
CA LEU A 98 -6.28 5.30 -19.97
C LEU A 98 -5.03 5.95 -19.36
N THR A 99 -4.32 6.80 -20.11
CA THR A 99 -3.15 7.54 -19.64
C THR A 99 -3.52 8.54 -18.54
N LEU A 100 -4.59 9.31 -18.75
CA LEU A 100 -5.09 10.26 -17.75
C LEU A 100 -5.56 9.53 -16.49
N LYS A 101 -6.25 8.40 -16.64
CA LYS A 101 -6.65 7.56 -15.50
C LYS A 101 -5.44 7.01 -14.73
N TYR A 102 -4.39 6.61 -15.44
CA TYR A 102 -3.17 6.12 -14.80
C TYR A 102 -2.52 7.22 -13.93
N TYR A 103 -2.31 8.42 -14.48
CA TYR A 103 -1.69 9.51 -13.73
C TYR A 103 -2.61 10.04 -12.64
N ALA A 104 -3.92 10.17 -12.88
CA ALA A 104 -4.88 10.53 -11.85
C ALA A 104 -4.86 9.53 -10.68
N ARG A 105 -4.75 8.22 -10.97
CA ARG A 105 -4.61 7.18 -9.93
C ARG A 105 -3.32 7.35 -9.13
N LYS A 106 -2.21 7.68 -9.80
CA LYS A 106 -0.91 7.86 -9.15
C LYS A 106 -0.85 9.10 -8.28
N ILE A 107 -1.41 10.22 -8.76
CA ILE A 107 -1.53 11.45 -7.97
C ILE A 107 -2.45 11.21 -6.77
N LEU A 108 -3.61 10.58 -6.97
CA LEU A 108 -4.54 10.27 -5.87
C LEU A 108 -3.88 9.38 -4.80
N TYR A 109 -3.12 8.37 -5.23
CA TYR A 109 -2.37 7.49 -4.33
C TYR A 109 -1.38 8.30 -3.47
N PHE A 110 -0.58 9.15 -4.11
CA PHE A 110 0.42 9.98 -3.42
C PHE A 110 -0.22 10.99 -2.47
N LEU A 111 -1.27 11.70 -2.93
CA LEU A 111 -2.00 12.69 -2.13
C LEU A 111 -2.54 12.06 -0.85
N ARG A 112 -3.17 10.88 -0.96
CA ARG A 112 -3.68 10.17 0.21
C ARG A 112 -2.57 9.73 1.16
N GLN A 113 -1.45 9.23 0.64
CA GLN A 113 -0.29 8.90 1.48
C GLN A 113 0.20 10.10 2.29
N GLN A 114 0.35 11.28 1.65
CA GLN A 114 0.76 12.49 2.36
C GLN A 114 -0.22 12.88 3.47
N ASN A 115 -1.52 12.81 3.18
CA ASN A 115 -2.56 13.09 4.17
C ASN A 115 -2.53 12.10 5.35
N ILE A 116 -2.29 10.82 5.06
CA ILE A 116 -2.19 9.78 6.07
C ILE A 116 -0.91 9.96 6.92
N LEU A 117 0.22 10.34 6.31
CA LEU A 117 1.44 10.65 7.06
C LEU A 117 1.25 11.86 7.97
N ARG A 118 0.54 12.91 7.51
CA ARG A 118 0.17 14.05 8.37
C ARG A 118 -0.71 13.62 9.53
N SER A 119 -1.73 12.79 9.26
CA SER A 119 -2.61 12.24 10.29
C SER A 119 -1.85 11.36 11.28
N LEU A 120 -0.87 10.59 10.81
CA LEU A 120 0.00 9.76 11.64
C LEU A 120 0.90 10.60 12.55
N LYS A 121 1.49 11.69 12.04
CA LYS A 121 2.27 12.62 12.88
C LYS A 121 1.42 13.21 13.99
N THR A 122 0.24 13.74 13.66
CA THR A 122 -0.70 14.25 14.66
C THR A 122 -1.14 13.19 15.65
N PHE A 123 -1.27 11.92 15.24
CA PHE A 123 -1.55 10.81 16.14
C PHE A 123 -0.37 10.51 17.09
N LEU A 124 0.87 10.51 16.59
CA LEU A 124 2.07 10.25 17.39
C LEU A 124 2.42 11.39 18.35
N GLU A 125 1.97 12.62 18.07
CA GLU A 125 2.11 13.78 18.95
C GLU A 125 1.15 13.75 20.16
N GLN A 126 0.16 12.86 20.16
CA GLN A 126 -0.77 12.70 21.28
C GLN A 126 -0.09 12.02 22.48
N PRO A 127 -0.57 12.26 23.72
CA PRO A 127 -0.12 11.50 24.89
C PRO A 127 -0.32 9.99 24.71
N GLU A 128 0.58 9.18 25.26
CA GLU A 128 0.57 7.72 25.06
C GLU A 128 -0.76 7.07 25.46
N GLU A 129 -1.45 7.60 26.48
CA GLU A 129 -2.74 7.08 26.94
C GLU A 129 -3.87 7.26 25.91
N GLN A 130 -3.73 8.24 25.01
CA GLN A 130 -4.68 8.53 23.93
C GLN A 130 -4.34 7.75 22.64
N GLN A 131 -3.13 7.21 22.54
CA GLN A 131 -2.67 6.49 21.36
C GLN A 131 -3.21 5.05 21.34
N ALA A 132 -4.41 4.87 20.78
CA ALA A 132 -4.96 3.54 20.56
C ALA A 132 -4.22 2.80 19.43
N ALA A 133 -3.63 1.63 19.72
CA ALA A 133 -2.92 0.84 18.71
C ALA A 133 -3.78 0.46 17.50
N LEU A 134 -5.09 0.25 17.65
CA LEU A 134 -5.98 -0.01 16.51
C LEU A 134 -6.00 1.18 15.54
N GLN A 135 -6.07 2.41 16.07
CA GLN A 135 -6.05 3.62 15.25
C GLN A 135 -4.73 3.75 14.48
N GLY A 136 -3.60 3.55 15.16
CA GLY A 136 -2.29 3.51 14.51
C GLY A 136 -2.18 2.41 13.45
N ALA A 137 -2.69 1.21 13.74
CA ALA A 137 -2.71 0.09 12.80
C ALA A 137 -3.57 0.37 11.56
N VAL A 138 -4.69 1.07 11.71
CA VAL A 138 -5.52 1.56 10.60
C VAL A 138 -4.79 2.59 9.76
N LEU A 139 -4.04 3.51 10.36
CA LEU A 139 -3.22 4.48 9.61
C LEU A 139 -2.12 3.79 8.79
N VAL A 140 -1.43 2.80 9.37
CA VAL A 140 -0.44 1.97 8.65
C VAL A 140 -1.09 1.26 7.46
N ASP A 141 -2.28 0.70 7.66
CA ASP A 141 -3.04 0.01 6.63
C ASP A 141 -3.49 0.95 5.50
N GLN A 142 -4.06 2.10 5.84
CA GLN A 142 -4.43 3.15 4.89
C GLN A 142 -3.22 3.63 4.10
N TYR A 143 -2.06 3.81 4.73
CA TYR A 143 -0.85 4.26 4.04
C TYR A 143 -0.36 3.23 3.01
N CYS A 144 -0.43 1.95 3.36
CA CYS A 144 -0.07 0.85 2.47
C CYS A 144 -1.13 0.60 1.39
N ASN A 145 -2.38 0.96 1.65
CA ASN A 145 -3.52 0.77 0.76
C ASN A 145 -4.34 2.07 0.59
N PRO A 146 -3.76 3.18 0.08
CA PRO A 146 -4.43 4.50 0.08
C PRO A 146 -5.70 4.56 -0.77
N LEU A 147 -5.83 3.66 -1.74
CA LEU A 147 -7.00 3.58 -2.61
C LEU A 147 -8.10 2.65 -2.07
N ALA A 148 -7.84 1.92 -1.00
CA ALA A 148 -8.84 1.13 -0.31
C ALA A 148 -9.73 2.02 0.55
N ASP A 149 -10.99 1.64 0.70
CA ASP A 149 -11.94 2.32 1.59
C ASP A 149 -11.83 1.74 3.00
N VAL A 150 -10.76 2.11 3.70
CA VAL A 150 -10.46 1.69 5.07
C VAL A 150 -10.64 2.92 5.96
N THR A 151 -11.50 2.84 6.97
CA THR A 151 -11.72 3.91 7.95
C THR A 151 -11.74 3.33 9.35
N LEU A 152 -11.32 4.11 10.34
CA LEU A 152 -11.35 3.68 11.74
C LEU A 152 -12.79 3.41 12.17
N GLU A 153 -13.74 4.27 11.76
CA GLU A 153 -15.16 4.09 12.03
C GLU A 153 -15.70 2.81 11.40
N GLY A 154 -15.27 2.51 10.17
CA GLY A 154 -15.63 1.27 9.48
C GLY A 154 -15.11 0.05 10.21
N ILE A 155 -13.83 0.04 10.59
CA ILE A 155 -13.21 -1.07 11.33
C ILE A 155 -13.85 -1.23 12.70
N THR A 156 -14.04 -0.15 13.44
CA THR A 156 -14.69 -0.14 14.76
C THR A 156 -16.16 -0.58 14.65
N ALA A 157 -16.85 -0.19 13.58
CA ALA A 157 -18.21 -0.64 13.32
C ALA A 157 -18.28 -2.15 13.06
N HIS A 158 -17.27 -2.74 12.39
CA HIS A 158 -17.16 -4.19 12.25
C HIS A 158 -16.90 -4.90 13.59
N LEU A 159 -16.24 -4.23 14.54
CA LEU A 159 -15.91 -4.78 15.86
C LEU A 159 -17.03 -4.65 16.90
N ARG A 160 -18.17 -4.01 16.58
CA ARG A 160 -19.22 -3.61 17.54
C ARG A 160 -19.71 -4.74 18.46
N CYS A 161 -19.07 -4.87 19.62
CA CYS A 161 -19.77 -4.93 20.90
C CYS A 161 -20.24 -3.51 21.26
N ALA A 162 -21.35 -3.37 21.96
CA ALA A 162 -22.04 -2.09 22.21
C ALA A 162 -21.09 -0.92 22.54
N GLN A 163 -21.35 0.25 21.95
CA GLN A 163 -20.80 1.53 22.42
C GLN A 163 -21.35 1.79 23.84
N GLY A 164 -20.75 1.15 24.83
CA GLY A 164 -20.85 1.51 26.24
C GLY A 164 -19.55 2.20 26.64
N ASN A 165 -19.62 3.17 27.55
CA ASN A 165 -18.43 3.76 28.16
C ASN A 165 -17.44 2.65 28.55
N CYS A 166 -16.15 2.84 28.25
CA CYS A 166 -15.09 1.92 28.63
C CYS A 166 -15.05 1.82 30.16
N PHE A 167 -15.78 0.86 30.72
CA PHE A 167 -15.69 0.53 32.13
C PHE A 167 -14.53 -0.44 32.30
N THR A 168 -13.72 -0.26 33.32
CA THR A 168 -12.70 -1.23 33.70
C THR A 168 -13.34 -2.22 34.67
N ILE A 169 -13.23 -3.51 34.38
CA ILE A 169 -13.64 -4.56 35.31
C ILE A 169 -12.57 -4.62 36.40
N GLU A 170 -12.92 -4.41 37.67
CA GLU A 170 -11.95 -4.51 38.77
C GLU A 170 -11.74 -5.96 39.23
N ASP A 171 -12.74 -6.82 39.09
CA ASP A 171 -12.69 -8.23 39.52
C ASP A 171 -11.83 -9.07 38.56
N THR A 172 -10.68 -9.55 39.06
CA THR A 172 -9.73 -10.37 38.30
C THR A 172 -10.36 -11.67 37.76
N GLU A 173 -11.29 -12.29 38.47
CA GLU A 173 -11.93 -13.52 38.01
C GLU A 173 -12.94 -13.23 36.90
N LEU A 174 -13.67 -12.12 36.99
CA LEU A 174 -14.51 -11.67 35.88
C LEU A 174 -13.68 -11.29 34.65
N GLN A 175 -12.52 -10.63 34.82
CA GLN A 175 -11.59 -10.39 33.71
C GLN A 175 -11.11 -11.70 33.07
N ARG A 176 -10.80 -12.72 33.88
CA ARG A 176 -10.42 -14.06 33.40
C ARG A 176 -11.53 -14.70 32.56
N GLN A 177 -12.77 -14.62 33.03
CA GLN A 177 -13.94 -15.13 32.30
C GLN A 177 -14.14 -14.42 30.97
N VAL A 178 -13.95 -13.10 30.94
CA VAL A 178 -13.99 -12.31 29.69
C VAL A 178 -12.92 -12.78 28.71
N LEU A 179 -11.68 -12.98 29.15
CA LEU A 179 -10.61 -13.49 28.28
C LEU A 179 -10.90 -14.89 27.75
N TRP A 180 -11.46 -15.77 28.58
CA TRP A 180 -11.87 -17.12 28.13
C TRP A 180 -13.00 -17.09 27.11
N ALA A 181 -14.00 -16.24 27.33
CA ALA A 181 -15.10 -16.05 26.40
C ALA A 181 -14.62 -15.42 25.08
N LEU A 182 -13.69 -14.47 25.15
CA LEU A 182 -13.02 -13.87 23.98
C LEU A 182 -12.28 -14.92 23.15
N ASN A 183 -11.52 -15.81 23.79
CA ASN A 183 -10.85 -16.94 23.11
C ASN A 183 -11.86 -17.85 22.40
N SER A 184 -12.92 -18.23 23.09
CA SER A 184 -13.97 -19.10 22.55
C SER A 184 -14.62 -18.49 21.30
N VAL A 185 -14.92 -17.20 21.34
CA VAL A 185 -15.49 -16.49 20.20
C VAL A 185 -14.49 -16.35 19.05
N LEU A 186 -13.31 -15.78 19.31
CA LEU A 186 -12.34 -15.47 18.25
C LEU A 186 -11.84 -16.72 17.55
N TYR A 187 -11.46 -17.74 18.32
CA TYR A 187 -10.76 -18.90 17.78
C TYR A 187 -11.68 -20.07 17.48
N GLU A 188 -12.76 -20.28 18.24
CA GLU A 188 -13.68 -21.42 18.03
C GLU A 188 -14.89 -21.05 17.17
N GLN A 189 -15.49 -19.88 17.35
CA GLN A 189 -16.67 -19.49 16.56
C GLN A 189 -16.29 -18.80 15.25
N LEU A 190 -15.40 -17.81 15.34
CA LEU A 190 -14.99 -16.99 14.20
C LEU A 190 -13.80 -17.57 13.43
N GLN A 191 -13.09 -18.53 14.02
CA GLN A 191 -11.98 -19.23 13.38
C GLN A 191 -10.82 -18.30 12.97
N PHE A 192 -10.54 -17.27 13.78
CA PHE A 192 -9.30 -16.51 13.65
C PHE A 192 -8.10 -17.43 13.83
N LYS A 193 -7.04 -17.21 13.06
CA LYS A 193 -5.80 -18.00 13.18
C LYS A 193 -4.57 -17.25 12.68
N GLY A 194 -3.43 -17.64 13.23
CA GLY A 194 -2.13 -17.31 12.67
C GLY A 194 -1.95 -17.92 11.27
N ASN A 195 -1.32 -17.18 10.36
CA ASN A 195 -0.97 -17.70 9.03
C ASN A 195 0.47 -18.21 9.01
N GLU A 196 0.69 -19.43 9.46
CA GLU A 196 2.02 -20.06 9.49
C GLU A 196 2.53 -20.43 8.09
N PHE A 197 1.64 -20.83 7.18
CA PHE A 197 2.00 -21.31 5.84
C PHE A 197 2.44 -20.19 4.89
N ASP A 198 1.80 -19.03 4.99
CA ASP A 198 2.06 -17.87 4.15
C ASP A 198 2.26 -16.63 5.03
N TYR A 199 3.19 -16.77 5.99
CA TYR A 199 3.48 -15.80 7.04
C TYR A 199 3.81 -14.41 6.49
N TYR A 200 4.69 -14.37 5.49
CA TYR A 200 5.17 -13.14 4.85
C TYR A 200 4.18 -12.52 3.85
N ASN A 201 2.93 -13.00 3.80
CA ASN A 201 1.90 -12.34 3.01
C ASN A 201 1.55 -10.97 3.63
N PRO A 202 1.71 -9.85 2.91
CA PRO A 202 1.44 -8.52 3.46
C PRO A 202 -0.03 -8.33 3.88
N LEU A 203 -0.96 -9.11 3.31
CA LEU A 203 -2.37 -9.08 3.71
C LEU A 203 -2.59 -9.57 5.16
N ASN A 204 -1.62 -10.25 5.76
CA ASN A 204 -1.68 -10.65 7.17
C ASN A 204 -1.36 -9.48 8.13
N SER A 205 -0.81 -8.36 7.63
CA SER A 205 -0.46 -7.19 8.45
C SER A 205 -1.50 -6.07 8.39
N TYR A 206 -2.38 -6.09 7.37
CA TYR A 206 -3.41 -5.07 7.15
C TYR A 206 -4.66 -5.41 7.95
N ILE A 207 -5.03 -4.61 8.95
CA ILE A 207 -6.14 -4.90 9.87
C ILE A 207 -7.46 -5.14 9.11
N HIS A 208 -7.75 -4.39 8.05
CA HIS A 208 -8.96 -4.62 7.26
C HIS A 208 -8.98 -6.01 6.59
N GLN A 209 -7.81 -6.52 6.19
CA GLN A 209 -7.67 -7.86 5.60
C GLN A 209 -7.66 -8.95 6.65
N VAL A 210 -7.07 -8.70 7.82
CA VAL A 210 -7.09 -9.63 8.95
C VAL A 210 -8.53 -9.88 9.40
N LEU A 211 -9.35 -8.83 9.47
CA LEU A 211 -10.78 -8.94 9.78
C LEU A 211 -11.58 -9.63 8.67
N LEU A 212 -11.24 -9.42 7.40
CA LEU A 212 -11.96 -10.06 6.30
C LEU A 212 -11.61 -11.55 6.16
N ARG A 213 -10.34 -11.90 6.37
CA ARG A 213 -9.79 -13.24 6.12
C ARG A 213 -9.74 -14.11 7.38
N HIS A 214 -9.89 -13.51 8.56
CA HIS A 214 -9.66 -14.13 9.86
C HIS A 214 -8.25 -14.73 10.00
N THR A 215 -7.28 -14.16 9.28
CA THR A 215 -5.88 -14.62 9.28
C THR A 215 -4.91 -13.46 9.42
N GLY A 216 -3.95 -13.57 10.34
CA GLY A 216 -2.96 -12.52 10.59
C GLY A 216 -1.59 -13.03 11.04
N ILE A 217 -0.68 -12.09 11.27
CA ILE A 217 0.60 -12.30 11.97
C ILE A 217 0.47 -11.96 13.46
N PRO A 218 1.43 -12.34 14.33
CA PRO A 218 1.31 -12.15 15.78
C PRO A 218 0.89 -10.74 16.18
N ILE A 219 1.59 -9.72 15.70
CA ILE A 219 1.28 -8.32 16.05
C ILE A 219 -0.13 -7.88 15.65
N SER A 220 -0.60 -8.27 14.46
CA SER A 220 -1.92 -7.88 13.95
C SER A 220 -3.07 -8.55 14.73
N LEU A 221 -2.88 -9.80 15.13
CA LEU A 221 -3.85 -10.54 15.93
C LEU A 221 -3.86 -10.02 17.37
N SER A 222 -2.69 -9.68 17.92
CA SER A 222 -2.58 -9.07 19.25
C SER A 222 -3.22 -7.68 19.31
N VAL A 223 -3.06 -6.85 18.28
CA VAL A 223 -3.76 -5.55 18.19
C VAL A 223 -5.28 -5.74 18.19
N LEU A 224 -5.79 -6.70 17.43
CA LEU A 224 -7.21 -7.04 17.44
C LEU A 224 -7.68 -7.53 18.81
N TYR A 225 -6.95 -8.50 19.39
CA TYR A 225 -7.26 -9.13 20.66
C TYR A 225 -7.30 -8.11 21.81
N MET A 226 -6.27 -7.28 21.95
CA MET A 226 -6.21 -6.27 23.01
C MET A 226 -7.25 -5.17 22.83
N THR A 227 -7.62 -4.85 21.59
CA THR A 227 -8.68 -3.87 21.34
C THR A 227 -10.04 -4.43 21.78
N LEU A 228 -10.35 -5.68 21.45
CA LEU A 228 -11.58 -6.34 21.88
C LEU A 228 -11.61 -6.54 23.41
N ALA A 229 -10.51 -6.97 24.02
CA ALA A 229 -10.40 -7.10 25.47
C ALA A 229 -10.65 -5.75 26.17
N ARG A 230 -10.07 -4.66 25.66
CA ARG A 230 -10.29 -3.31 26.20
C ARG A 230 -11.74 -2.86 26.08
N MET A 231 -12.40 -3.14 24.96
CA MET A 231 -13.83 -2.86 24.78
C MET A 231 -14.71 -3.66 25.74
N LEU A 232 -14.24 -4.80 26.23
CA LEU A 232 -14.90 -5.64 27.23
C LEU A 232 -14.43 -5.34 28.67
N GLY A 233 -13.67 -4.26 28.87
CA GLY A 233 -13.23 -3.79 30.19
C GLY A 233 -11.99 -4.47 30.76
N VAL A 234 -11.24 -5.22 29.95
CA VAL A 234 -9.98 -5.86 30.34
C VAL A 234 -8.80 -5.12 29.69
N HIS A 235 -7.93 -4.56 30.51
CA HIS A 235 -6.72 -3.89 30.02
C HIS A 235 -5.60 -4.90 29.77
N LEU A 236 -5.08 -4.91 28.55
CA LEU A 236 -3.92 -5.70 28.13
C LEU A 236 -2.84 -4.78 27.57
N GLU A 237 -1.59 -5.08 27.88
CA GLU A 237 -0.43 -4.33 27.42
C GLU A 237 0.37 -5.16 26.39
N PRO A 238 0.84 -4.57 25.28
CA PRO A 238 1.63 -5.30 24.28
C PRO A 238 3.05 -5.56 24.78
N VAL A 239 3.62 -6.72 24.44
CA VAL A 239 4.97 -7.15 24.83
C VAL A 239 5.75 -7.63 23.61
N ASN A 240 6.95 -7.06 23.44
CA ASN A 240 7.80 -7.29 22.29
C ASN A 240 8.80 -8.44 22.52
N PHE A 241 8.27 -9.65 22.61
CA PHE A 241 9.05 -10.83 22.96
C PHE A 241 9.90 -11.36 21.78
N PRO A 242 11.09 -11.94 21.98
CA PRO A 242 11.91 -12.45 20.88
C PRO A 242 11.17 -13.46 19.99
N ASN A 243 11.20 -13.22 18.67
CA ASN A 243 10.50 -14.01 17.64
C ASN A 243 8.98 -14.13 17.81
N HIS A 244 8.37 -13.40 18.75
CA HIS A 244 6.94 -13.45 19.07
C HIS A 244 6.39 -12.04 19.30
N PHE A 245 5.08 -11.94 19.48
CA PHE A 245 4.45 -10.71 19.93
C PHE A 245 3.31 -11.09 20.87
N LEU A 246 3.47 -10.77 22.15
CA LEU A 246 2.58 -11.21 23.21
C LEU A 246 1.79 -10.03 23.74
N LEU A 247 0.77 -10.31 24.53
CA LEU A 247 0.11 -9.35 25.40
C LEU A 247 0.36 -9.77 26.85
N ARG A 248 0.45 -8.84 27.79
CA ARG A 248 0.48 -9.15 29.22
C ARG A 248 -0.77 -8.63 29.91
N TRP A 249 -1.22 -9.39 30.90
CA TRP A 249 -2.38 -9.13 31.73
C TRP A 249 -1.96 -9.20 33.20
N CYS A 250 -2.12 -8.11 33.95
CA CYS A 250 -1.79 -8.06 35.37
C CYS A 250 -2.91 -8.71 36.20
N GLN A 251 -2.58 -9.73 37.00
CA GLN A 251 -3.56 -10.42 37.85
C GLN A 251 -3.80 -9.73 39.20
N ARG A 252 -2.92 -8.80 39.60
CA ARG A 252 -3.02 -8.10 40.88
C ARG A 252 -3.46 -6.64 40.70
N PRO A 253 -4.22 -6.06 41.63
CA PRO A 253 -4.64 -4.67 41.51
C PRO A 253 -3.45 -3.70 41.68
N ARG A 254 -3.05 -3.08 40.57
CA ARG A 254 -2.18 -1.89 40.38
C ARG A 254 -0.67 -2.05 40.64
N GLY A 255 0.12 -1.77 39.60
CA GLY A 255 1.48 -1.26 39.71
C GLY A 255 2.59 -2.27 40.00
N SER A 256 2.30 -3.58 39.94
CA SER A 256 3.37 -4.57 40.04
C SER A 256 4.18 -4.59 38.75
N GLU A 257 5.49 -4.43 38.87
CA GLU A 257 6.45 -4.66 37.79
C GLU A 257 7.04 -6.08 37.86
N ASP A 258 6.61 -6.89 38.84
CA ASP A 258 7.07 -8.27 38.96
C ASP A 258 6.51 -9.12 37.82
N ILE A 259 7.40 -9.71 37.02
CA ILE A 259 7.07 -10.58 35.88
C ILE A 259 6.14 -11.73 36.26
N TYR A 260 6.16 -12.19 37.52
CA TYR A 260 5.34 -13.30 37.99
C TYR A 260 3.89 -12.90 38.31
N ASP A 261 3.59 -11.60 38.37
CA ASP A 261 2.23 -11.07 38.55
C ASP A 261 1.47 -10.92 37.22
N PHE A 262 2.15 -11.19 36.10
CA PHE A 262 1.58 -11.13 34.76
C PHE A 262 1.32 -12.51 34.17
N ILE A 263 0.20 -12.61 33.45
CA ILE A 263 -0.06 -13.66 32.48
C ILE A 263 0.19 -13.10 31.09
N TYR A 264 0.96 -13.83 30.29
CA TYR A 264 1.22 -13.50 28.91
C TYR A 264 0.22 -14.25 28.01
N ILE A 265 -0.29 -13.58 27.00
CA ILE A 265 -1.32 -14.09 26.10
C ILE A 265 -0.74 -14.09 24.69
N ASP A 266 -0.70 -15.28 24.09
CA ASP A 266 -0.30 -15.46 22.69
C ASP A 266 -1.53 -15.46 21.79
N ALA A 267 -1.85 -14.30 21.20
CA ALA A 267 -2.98 -14.16 20.28
C ALA A 267 -2.78 -14.91 18.95
N PHE A 268 -1.54 -15.22 18.57
CA PHE A 268 -1.24 -16.05 17.39
C PHE A 268 -1.49 -17.53 17.70
N GLY A 269 -1.05 -17.98 18.87
CA GLY A 269 -1.27 -19.30 19.46
C GLY A 269 -2.67 -19.49 20.08
N LYS A 270 -3.71 -18.92 19.48
CA LYS A 270 -5.12 -19.08 19.89
C LYS A 270 -5.44 -18.57 21.31
N GLY A 271 -4.81 -17.48 21.73
CA GLY A 271 -5.04 -16.85 23.02
C GLY A 271 -4.52 -17.66 24.20
N LYS A 272 -3.50 -18.51 23.96
CA LYS A 272 -2.88 -19.32 25.02
C LYS A 272 -2.33 -18.41 26.10
N GLN A 273 -2.72 -18.68 27.35
CA GLN A 273 -2.20 -18.01 28.53
C GLN A 273 -0.91 -18.71 28.99
N LEU A 274 0.11 -17.93 29.29
CA LEU A 274 1.47 -18.36 29.57
C LEU A 274 2.00 -17.64 30.81
N THR A 275 2.70 -18.36 31.66
CA THR A 275 3.57 -17.79 32.68
C THR A 275 4.88 -17.29 32.05
N ALA A 276 5.66 -16.48 32.78
CA ALA A 276 6.99 -16.04 32.32
C ALA A 276 7.87 -17.23 31.89
N LYS A 277 7.91 -18.29 32.71
CA LYS A 277 8.66 -19.53 32.41
C LYS A 277 8.16 -20.24 31.15
N GLU A 278 6.86 -20.23 30.89
CA GLU A 278 6.30 -20.79 29.65
C GLU A 278 6.62 -19.96 28.41
N CYS A 279 6.86 -18.65 28.56
CA CYS A 279 7.35 -17.82 27.46
C CYS A 279 8.77 -18.22 27.05
N GLU A 280 9.66 -18.52 28.01
CA GLU A 280 11.01 -19.02 27.73
C GLU A 280 10.98 -20.36 26.98
N TYR A 281 10.02 -21.23 27.31
CA TYR A 281 9.82 -22.49 26.58
C TYR A 281 9.41 -22.29 25.12
N LEU A 282 8.77 -21.18 24.75
CA LEU A 282 8.44 -20.88 23.34
C LEU A 282 9.68 -20.58 22.50
N ILE A 283 10.70 -19.97 23.10
CA ILE A 283 11.91 -19.53 22.39
C ILE A 283 13.13 -20.42 22.64
N GLY A 284 13.03 -21.35 23.60
CA GLY A 284 14.07 -22.34 23.90
C GLY A 284 15.30 -21.79 24.63
N HIS A 285 15.23 -20.58 25.19
CA HIS A 285 16.32 -19.97 25.97
C HIS A 285 15.76 -18.93 26.95
N GLN A 286 16.56 -18.62 27.99
CA GLN A 286 16.23 -17.57 28.94
C GLN A 286 16.48 -16.18 28.36
N VAL A 287 15.68 -15.21 28.78
CA VAL A 287 15.77 -13.82 28.35
C VAL A 287 15.83 -12.88 29.54
N THR A 288 16.32 -11.66 29.33
CA THR A 288 16.36 -10.63 30.37
C THR A 288 14.96 -10.14 30.71
N ALA A 289 14.80 -9.59 31.92
CA ALA A 289 13.52 -9.06 32.41
C ALA A 289 12.91 -8.01 31.45
N ASP A 290 13.74 -7.23 30.76
CA ASP A 290 13.31 -6.17 29.83
C ASP A 290 12.42 -6.68 28.69
N TYR A 291 12.57 -7.94 28.26
CA TYR A 291 11.74 -8.53 27.20
C TYR A 291 10.29 -8.79 27.62
N TYR A 292 10.01 -8.75 28.92
CA TYR A 292 8.67 -8.94 29.50
C TYR A 292 7.93 -7.62 29.72
N SER A 293 8.61 -6.49 29.51
CA SER A 293 8.06 -5.15 29.68
C SER A 293 7.03 -4.82 28.59
N ALA A 294 6.06 -4.00 28.97
CA ALA A 294 5.14 -3.43 28.00
C ALA A 294 5.89 -2.50 27.04
N ILE A 295 5.41 -2.43 25.81
CA ILE A 295 5.90 -1.48 24.82
C ILE A 295 4.84 -0.41 24.52
N SER A 296 5.32 0.77 24.11
CA SER A 296 4.47 1.88 23.69
C SER A 296 3.73 1.55 22.38
N THR A 297 2.64 2.28 22.11
CA THR A 297 1.94 2.18 20.81
C THR A 297 2.87 2.52 19.64
N THR A 298 3.78 3.49 19.80
CA THR A 298 4.81 3.81 18.81
C THR A 298 5.68 2.60 18.47
N GLU A 299 6.13 1.84 19.47
CA GLU A 299 6.91 0.61 19.25
C GLU A 299 6.09 -0.50 18.58
N VAL A 300 4.80 -0.63 18.90
CA VAL A 300 3.87 -1.52 18.17
C VAL A 300 3.88 -1.14 16.69
N LEU A 301 3.71 0.14 16.35
CA LEU A 301 3.69 0.60 14.96
C LEU A 301 5.04 0.37 14.26
N LEU A 302 6.16 0.64 14.93
CA LEU A 302 7.49 0.35 14.39
C LEU A 302 7.67 -1.15 14.07
N ARG A 303 7.18 -2.04 14.94
CA ARG A 303 7.19 -3.49 14.69
C ARG A 303 6.27 -3.87 13.53
N MET A 304 5.09 -3.27 13.42
CA MET A 304 4.17 -3.50 12.29
C MET A 304 4.81 -3.09 10.95
N VAL A 305 5.41 -1.89 10.90
CA VAL A 305 6.05 -1.36 9.70
C VAL A 305 7.34 -2.10 9.38
N GLY A 306 8.12 -2.49 10.40
CA GLY A 306 9.30 -3.35 10.24
C GLY A 306 8.98 -4.70 9.61
N ASN A 307 7.87 -5.33 10.02
CA ASN A 307 7.40 -6.56 9.37
C ASN A 307 7.07 -6.35 7.88
N LEU A 308 6.45 -5.21 7.54
CA LEU A 308 6.16 -4.86 6.14
C LEU A 308 7.42 -4.54 5.33
N LEU A 309 8.42 -3.89 5.95
CA LEU A 309 9.73 -3.63 5.35
C LEU A 309 10.46 -4.93 5.01
N ASN A 310 10.45 -5.90 5.92
CA ASN A 310 11.08 -7.20 5.72
C ASN A 310 10.44 -8.01 4.58
N ILE A 311 9.15 -7.75 4.27
CA ILE A 311 8.44 -8.34 3.12
C ILE A 311 8.84 -7.65 1.79
N GLY A 312 9.54 -6.50 1.83
CA GLY A 312 9.98 -5.76 0.65
C GLY A 312 8.96 -4.75 0.13
N LYS A 313 8.04 -4.27 0.98
CA LYS A 313 7.14 -3.17 0.62
C LYS A 313 7.89 -1.84 0.64
N GLY A 314 8.26 -1.35 -0.55
CA GLY A 314 9.08 -0.13 -0.71
C GLY A 314 8.50 1.13 -0.03
N ASP A 315 7.18 1.31 -0.05
CA ASP A 315 6.52 2.45 0.60
C ASP A 315 6.68 2.44 2.13
N SER A 316 6.92 1.27 2.75
CA SER A 316 7.04 1.13 4.20
C SER A 316 8.28 1.82 4.79
N LEU A 317 9.28 2.17 3.97
CA LEU A 317 10.48 2.86 4.44
C LEU A 317 10.19 4.30 4.85
N ASP A 318 9.45 5.03 4.01
CA ASP A 318 9.04 6.40 4.31
C ASP A 318 8.12 6.43 5.53
N LEU A 319 7.25 5.41 5.68
CA LEU A 319 6.40 5.25 6.86
C LEU A 319 7.22 5.00 8.13
N TYR A 320 8.23 4.12 8.07
CA TYR A 320 9.09 3.83 9.23
C TYR A 320 9.84 5.08 9.68
N LEU A 321 10.47 5.79 8.74
CA LEU A 321 11.22 7.02 9.02
C LEU A 321 10.32 8.18 9.44
N THR A 322 9.01 8.10 9.18
CA THR A 322 8.05 9.05 9.77
C THR A 322 7.80 8.78 11.25
N ILE A 323 7.83 7.52 11.68
CA ILE A 323 7.61 7.12 13.08
C ILE A 323 8.91 7.24 13.90
N ASN A 324 10.06 6.85 13.32
CA ASN A 324 11.38 6.96 13.92
C ASN A 324 12.36 7.64 12.94
N PRO A 325 12.40 8.99 12.93
CA PRO A 325 13.19 9.76 11.97
C PRO A 325 14.70 9.64 12.17
N ASP A 326 15.15 9.28 13.36
CA ASP A 326 16.58 9.25 13.70
C ASP A 326 17.23 7.87 13.52
N ASN A 327 16.53 6.94 12.86
CA ASN A 327 17.08 5.64 12.56
C ASN A 327 18.15 5.71 11.45
N VAL A 328 19.42 5.83 11.84
CA VAL A 328 20.58 5.96 10.93
C VAL A 328 20.62 4.86 9.86
N GLN A 329 20.32 3.61 10.22
CA GLN A 329 20.35 2.49 9.27
C GLN A 329 19.34 2.68 8.13
N TYR A 330 18.10 3.07 8.45
CA TYR A 330 17.07 3.28 7.44
C TYR A 330 17.20 4.62 6.71
N LEU A 331 17.76 5.66 7.34
CA LEU A 331 18.14 6.90 6.66
C LEU A 331 19.19 6.62 5.59
N LEU A 332 20.24 5.85 5.91
CA LEU A 332 21.26 5.43 4.95
C LEU A 332 20.66 4.61 3.80
N LEU A 333 19.71 3.72 4.10
CA LEU A 333 18.98 2.97 3.07
C LEU A 333 18.17 3.91 2.15
N GLN A 334 17.46 4.88 2.71
CA GLN A 334 16.67 5.85 1.95
C GLN A 334 17.56 6.72 1.06
N ALA A 335 18.64 7.28 1.61
CA ALA A 335 19.62 8.07 0.85
C ALA A 335 20.21 7.26 -0.30
N ARG A 336 20.62 6.01 -0.06
CA ARG A 336 21.13 5.12 -1.11
C ARG A 336 20.07 4.85 -2.17
N LEU A 337 18.83 4.54 -1.79
CA LEU A 337 17.74 4.30 -2.75
C LEU A 337 17.49 5.53 -3.63
N TYR A 338 17.40 6.71 -3.04
CA TYR A 338 17.17 7.95 -3.79
C TYR A 338 18.34 8.29 -4.71
N PHE A 339 19.58 8.12 -4.22
CA PHE A 339 20.80 8.28 -5.02
C PHE A 339 20.84 7.33 -6.22
N HIS A 340 20.62 6.02 -6.03
CA HIS A 340 20.64 5.04 -7.13
C HIS A 340 19.48 5.23 -8.12
N LEU A 341 18.35 5.74 -7.65
CA LEU A 341 17.23 6.13 -8.50
C LEU A 341 17.45 7.50 -9.17
N GLY A 342 18.48 8.27 -8.80
CA GLY A 342 18.72 9.60 -9.33
C GLY A 342 17.62 10.63 -9.00
N ILE A 343 16.89 10.42 -7.90
CA ILE A 343 15.78 11.27 -7.45
C ILE A 343 16.16 12.14 -6.26
N TRP A 344 15.57 13.34 -6.22
CA TRP A 344 15.66 14.28 -5.09
C TRP A 344 17.09 14.42 -4.52
N PRO A 345 18.09 14.79 -5.35
CA PRO A 345 19.47 14.86 -4.88
C PRO A 345 19.66 15.87 -3.74
N GLU A 346 18.86 16.94 -3.69
CA GLU A 346 18.81 17.87 -2.56
C GLU A 346 18.38 17.16 -1.26
N LYS A 347 17.29 16.38 -1.32
CA LYS A 347 16.81 15.57 -0.18
C LYS A 347 17.83 14.52 0.24
N VAL A 348 18.59 13.95 -0.70
CA VAL A 348 19.70 13.04 -0.39
C VAL A 348 20.76 13.76 0.44
N LEU A 349 21.14 14.97 0.07
CA LEU A 349 22.09 15.77 0.86
C LEU A 349 21.55 16.07 2.26
N ASP A 350 20.28 16.45 2.38
CA ASP A 350 19.65 16.72 3.68
C ASP A 350 19.70 15.47 4.59
N ILE A 351 19.37 14.29 4.05
CA ILE A 351 19.42 13.02 4.80
C ILE A 351 20.87 12.70 5.21
N LEU A 352 21.84 12.88 4.32
CA LEU A 352 23.25 12.61 4.58
C LEU A 352 23.82 13.54 5.66
N GLN A 353 23.45 14.82 5.64
CA GLN A 353 23.80 15.77 6.70
C GLN A 353 23.19 15.39 8.04
N HIS A 354 21.91 14.96 8.04
CA HIS A 354 21.25 14.48 9.27
C HIS A 354 21.95 13.26 9.85
N ILE A 355 22.36 12.29 9.02
CA ILE A 355 23.13 11.12 9.45
C ILE A 355 24.46 11.52 10.10
N GLN A 356 25.18 12.49 9.52
CA GLN A 356 26.44 12.99 10.11
C GLN A 356 26.25 13.64 11.48
N ALA A 357 25.11 14.30 11.70
CA ALA A 357 24.76 14.89 12.99
C ALA A 357 24.40 13.81 14.03
N LEU A 358 23.72 12.74 13.62
CA LEU A 358 23.31 11.64 14.52
C LEU A 358 24.45 10.67 14.87
N ASP A 359 25.28 10.30 13.90
CA ASP A 359 26.38 9.34 14.08
C ASP A 359 27.64 9.78 13.30
N PRO A 360 28.57 10.50 13.97
CA PRO A 360 29.83 10.93 13.36
C PRO A 360 30.71 9.78 12.84
N SER A 361 30.51 8.53 13.29
CA SER A 361 31.29 7.39 12.81
C SER A 361 31.02 7.04 11.34
N GLN A 362 29.86 7.44 10.80
CA GLN A 362 29.48 7.18 9.40
C GLN A 362 30.13 8.16 8.40
N HIS A 363 30.99 9.08 8.86
CA HIS A 363 31.53 10.19 8.04
C HIS A 363 32.13 9.73 6.71
N GLY A 364 32.88 8.62 6.68
CA GLY A 364 33.51 8.10 5.45
C GLY A 364 32.49 7.62 4.40
N ALA A 365 31.50 6.81 4.81
CA ALA A 365 30.47 6.30 3.91
C ALA A 365 29.54 7.41 3.40
N VAL A 366 29.26 8.41 4.26
CA VAL A 366 28.47 9.59 3.89
C VAL A 366 29.24 10.50 2.93
N GLY A 367 30.53 10.74 3.16
CA GLY A 367 31.36 11.61 2.32
C GLY A 367 31.38 11.19 0.85
N TYR A 368 31.49 9.89 0.58
CA TYR A 368 31.39 9.33 -0.78
C TYR A 368 30.06 9.66 -1.46
N LEU A 369 28.94 9.45 -0.75
CA LEU A 369 27.61 9.73 -1.30
C LEU A 369 27.37 11.22 -1.51
N VAL A 370 27.86 12.08 -0.61
CA VAL A 370 27.75 13.54 -0.74
C VAL A 370 28.47 14.03 -2.00
N GLN A 371 29.71 13.59 -2.22
CA GLN A 371 30.50 14.00 -3.39
C GLN A 371 29.79 13.63 -4.70
N HIS A 372 29.38 12.38 -4.85
CA HIS A 372 28.70 11.93 -6.08
C HIS A 372 27.30 12.53 -6.25
N THR A 373 26.60 12.85 -5.16
CA THR A 373 25.30 13.54 -5.24
C THR A 373 25.48 14.97 -5.77
N LEU A 374 26.54 15.67 -5.32
CA LEU A 374 26.87 17.02 -5.81
C LEU A 374 27.23 17.01 -7.31
N GLU A 375 28.00 16.02 -7.76
CA GLU A 375 28.28 15.81 -9.20
C GLU A 375 26.97 15.63 -9.99
N HIS A 376 26.04 14.81 -9.48
CA HIS A 376 24.74 14.59 -10.09
C HIS A 376 23.90 15.88 -10.21
N ILE A 377 23.93 16.73 -9.19
CA ILE A 377 23.25 18.05 -9.22
C ILE A 377 23.87 18.96 -10.28
N GLN A 378 25.21 18.99 -10.37
CA GLN A 378 25.92 19.79 -11.36
C GLN A 378 25.59 19.35 -12.79
N HIS A 379 25.54 18.04 -13.05
CA HIS A 379 25.14 17.52 -14.37
C HIS A 379 23.69 17.85 -14.73
N LYS A 380 22.74 17.86 -13.77
CA LYS A 380 21.33 18.22 -14.04
C LYS A 380 21.11 19.70 -14.39
N LYS A 381 22.02 20.62 -14.02
CA LYS A 381 21.90 22.06 -14.37
C LYS A 381 22.05 22.34 -15.87
N HIS A 382 22.57 21.39 -16.64
CA HIS A 382 22.64 21.44 -18.10
C HIS A 382 21.74 20.37 -18.72
N PRO A 383 20.40 20.57 -18.74
CA PRO A 383 19.50 19.62 -19.36
C PRO A 383 19.79 19.60 -20.87
N VAL A 384 20.36 18.50 -21.35
CA VAL A 384 20.39 18.20 -22.77
C VAL A 384 18.95 17.92 -23.17
N ALA A 385 18.39 18.73 -24.08
CA ALA A 385 17.03 18.51 -24.56
C ALA A 385 16.91 17.08 -25.12
N PRO A 386 15.86 16.32 -24.76
CA PRO A 386 15.67 14.98 -25.28
C PRO A 386 15.49 15.05 -26.79
N ASP A 387 16.36 14.34 -27.51
CA ASP A 387 16.31 14.31 -28.97
C ASP A 387 15.03 13.59 -29.43
N GLU A 388 14.08 14.32 -30.02
CA GLU A 388 12.81 13.75 -30.49
C GLU A 388 13.08 12.82 -31.69
N LYS A 389 13.16 11.51 -31.43
CA LYS A 389 13.35 10.52 -32.51
C LYS A 389 12.10 10.39 -33.37
N ARG A 390 12.10 11.08 -34.51
CA ARG A 390 11.01 11.01 -35.50
C ARG A 390 11.25 9.84 -36.46
N ARG A 391 10.18 9.10 -36.78
CA ARG A 391 10.23 8.02 -37.80
C ARG A 391 10.53 8.55 -39.20
N SER A 392 10.25 9.82 -39.45
CA SER A 392 10.58 10.52 -40.69
C SER A 392 12.08 10.79 -40.85
N CYS A 393 12.91 10.60 -39.81
CA CYS A 393 14.34 10.76 -39.94
C CYS A 393 14.94 9.65 -40.82
N PRO A 394 15.89 9.97 -41.72
CA PRO A 394 16.51 9.00 -42.64
C PRO A 394 17.10 7.77 -41.92
N GLU A 395 17.63 7.98 -40.72
CA GLU A 395 18.25 6.94 -39.87
C GLU A 395 17.23 5.91 -39.32
N HIS A 396 15.93 6.21 -39.39
CA HIS A 396 14.86 5.37 -38.86
C HIS A 396 13.99 4.75 -39.96
N LEU A 397 14.39 4.82 -41.23
CA LEU A 397 13.61 4.28 -42.36
C LEU A 397 13.39 2.76 -42.26
N GLU A 398 14.33 2.02 -41.66
CA GLU A 398 14.21 0.56 -41.45
C GLU A 398 13.32 0.17 -40.26
N VAL A 399 12.80 1.14 -39.50
CA VAL A 399 11.96 0.88 -38.33
C VAL A 399 10.61 0.29 -38.76
N GLN A 400 10.37 -0.98 -38.41
CA GLN A 400 9.15 -1.71 -38.78
C GLN A 400 7.98 -1.53 -37.82
N TYR A 401 8.26 -1.41 -36.51
CA TYR A 401 7.23 -1.36 -35.48
C TYR A 401 6.82 0.08 -35.16
N SER A 402 5.80 0.29 -34.31
CA SER A 402 5.37 1.64 -33.89
C SER A 402 5.52 1.83 -32.38
N VAL A 403 5.85 3.05 -31.93
CA VAL A 403 5.84 3.39 -30.49
C VAL A 403 4.44 3.11 -29.93
N GLY A 404 4.37 2.53 -28.74
CA GLY A 404 3.13 2.09 -28.10
C GLY A 404 2.71 0.64 -28.42
N LEU A 405 3.41 -0.06 -29.31
CA LEU A 405 3.11 -1.46 -29.62
C LEU A 405 3.51 -2.37 -28.45
N ILE A 406 2.58 -3.23 -28.01
CA ILE A 406 2.82 -4.22 -26.96
C ILE A 406 3.54 -5.42 -27.57
N MET A 407 4.67 -5.81 -26.98
CA MET A 407 5.45 -6.97 -27.34
C MET A 407 5.59 -7.93 -26.15
N LYS A 408 5.98 -9.17 -26.42
CA LYS A 408 6.35 -10.15 -25.38
C LYS A 408 7.78 -10.58 -25.61
N HIS A 409 8.63 -10.41 -24.61
CA HIS A 409 10.03 -10.80 -24.67
C HIS A 409 10.13 -12.32 -24.88
N LYS A 410 10.79 -12.74 -25.95
CA LYS A 410 10.78 -14.15 -26.39
C LYS A 410 11.43 -15.10 -25.38
N ARG A 411 12.54 -14.68 -24.76
CA ARG A 411 13.33 -15.53 -23.84
C ARG A 411 12.78 -15.51 -22.40
N SER A 412 12.40 -14.33 -21.93
CA SER A 412 12.00 -14.11 -20.52
C SER A 412 10.49 -14.06 -20.32
N GLY A 413 9.71 -14.05 -21.41
CA GLY A 413 8.26 -14.13 -21.37
C GLY A 413 7.53 -12.88 -20.82
N TYR A 414 8.22 -11.81 -20.42
CA TYR A 414 7.57 -10.60 -19.95
C TYR A 414 6.94 -9.80 -21.10
N ASN A 415 5.83 -9.13 -20.83
CA ASN A 415 5.23 -8.20 -21.78
C ASN A 415 5.95 -6.83 -21.66
N CYS A 416 6.08 -6.09 -22.76
CA CYS A 416 6.72 -4.78 -22.82
C CYS A 416 6.04 -3.89 -23.86
N VAL A 417 6.35 -2.60 -23.85
CA VAL A 417 5.85 -1.61 -24.82
C VAL A 417 7.03 -0.91 -25.47
N ILE A 418 6.97 -0.71 -26.79
CA ILE A 418 7.96 0.07 -27.52
C ILE A 418 7.81 1.53 -27.14
N TYR A 419 8.88 2.17 -26.66
CA TYR A 419 8.89 3.61 -26.37
C TYR A 419 9.80 4.43 -27.28
N GLY A 420 10.65 3.77 -28.07
CA GLY A 420 11.50 4.43 -29.05
C GLY A 420 12.39 3.44 -29.81
N TRP A 421 13.35 4.01 -30.54
CA TRP A 421 14.21 3.31 -31.48
C TRP A 421 15.64 3.78 -31.30
N ASP A 422 16.58 2.89 -31.51
CA ASP A 422 17.96 3.24 -31.84
C ASP A 422 18.36 2.48 -33.10
N PRO A 423 19.01 3.13 -34.08
CA PRO A 423 19.44 2.46 -35.31
C PRO A 423 20.49 1.37 -35.05
N LYS A 424 21.17 1.43 -33.90
CA LYS A 424 22.16 0.46 -33.42
C LYS A 424 21.95 0.17 -31.93
N CYS A 425 22.52 -0.90 -31.41
CA CYS A 425 22.50 -1.18 -29.97
C CYS A 425 23.52 -0.28 -29.26
N THR A 426 23.03 0.66 -28.43
CA THR A 426 23.84 1.60 -27.65
C THR A 426 24.02 1.18 -26.19
N MET A 427 23.66 -0.07 -25.85
CA MET A 427 23.80 -0.61 -24.49
C MET A 427 25.26 -0.91 -24.13
N SER A 428 25.54 -0.99 -22.84
CA SER A 428 26.89 -1.30 -22.34
C SER A 428 27.39 -2.65 -22.86
N GLN A 429 28.71 -2.79 -23.00
CA GLN A 429 29.35 -4.01 -23.51
C GLN A 429 29.03 -5.24 -22.64
N GLU A 430 28.92 -5.06 -21.32
CA GLU A 430 28.50 -6.10 -20.38
C GLU A 430 27.06 -6.57 -20.66
N TRP A 431 26.15 -5.65 -20.94
CA TRP A 431 24.76 -5.97 -21.27
C TRP A 431 24.66 -6.69 -22.63
N ILE A 432 25.39 -6.19 -23.63
CA ILE A 432 25.50 -6.80 -24.98
C ILE A 432 25.99 -8.25 -24.88
N THR A 433 26.96 -8.50 -24.01
CA THR A 433 27.53 -9.83 -23.76
C THR A 433 26.54 -10.73 -23.04
N THR A 434 25.91 -10.23 -21.97
CA THR A 434 24.91 -10.96 -21.17
C THR A 434 23.69 -11.37 -22.00
N MET A 435 23.22 -10.47 -22.85
CA MET A 435 22.09 -10.68 -23.74
C MET A 435 22.47 -11.36 -25.06
N ARG A 436 23.76 -11.67 -25.27
CA ARG A 436 24.31 -12.35 -26.46
C ARG A 436 23.93 -11.64 -27.76
N VAL A 437 23.93 -10.31 -27.76
CA VAL A 437 23.51 -9.48 -28.91
C VAL A 437 24.36 -9.76 -30.15
N GLN A 438 25.61 -10.15 -29.96
CA GLN A 438 26.52 -10.56 -31.05
C GLN A 438 26.07 -11.80 -31.83
N GLN A 439 25.20 -12.64 -31.26
CA GLN A 439 24.67 -13.85 -31.92
C GLN A 439 23.40 -13.56 -32.75
N LEU A 440 22.98 -12.29 -32.83
CA LEU A 440 21.83 -11.86 -33.62
C LEU A 440 22.25 -11.54 -35.06
N SER A 441 21.31 -11.61 -36.00
CA SER A 441 21.58 -11.55 -37.45
C SER A 441 22.30 -10.29 -37.95
N LYS A 442 22.20 -9.17 -37.23
CA LYS A 442 22.96 -7.93 -37.50
C LYS A 442 23.85 -7.50 -36.30
N GLY A 443 24.06 -8.36 -35.31
CA GLY A 443 24.89 -8.06 -34.13
C GLY A 443 24.51 -6.74 -33.42
N ALA A 444 25.51 -5.95 -33.02
CA ALA A 444 25.31 -4.62 -32.43
C ALA A 444 24.80 -3.56 -33.44
N ASN A 445 24.89 -3.83 -34.75
CA ASN A 445 24.44 -2.93 -35.82
C ASN A 445 22.95 -3.13 -36.18
N GLN A 446 22.21 -3.93 -35.43
CA GLN A 446 20.78 -4.07 -35.62
C GLN A 446 20.03 -2.90 -34.95
N PRO A 447 18.87 -2.48 -35.49
CA PRO A 447 18.01 -1.53 -34.82
C PRO A 447 17.60 -2.08 -33.46
N SER A 448 17.96 -1.39 -32.39
CA SER A 448 17.56 -1.78 -31.05
C SER A 448 16.26 -1.07 -30.69
N ILE A 449 15.28 -1.88 -30.31
CA ILE A 449 13.98 -1.39 -29.88
C ILE A 449 14.08 -1.14 -28.38
N MET A 450 13.78 0.09 -27.99
CA MET A 450 13.73 0.48 -26.60
C MET A 450 12.41 0.01 -25.97
N PHE A 451 12.51 -0.76 -24.88
CA PHE A 451 11.35 -1.38 -24.20
C PHE A 451 11.19 -0.91 -22.76
N TRP A 452 9.95 -0.54 -22.37
CA TRP A 452 9.59 -0.39 -20.96
C TRP A 452 9.10 -1.71 -20.37
N TYR A 453 9.70 -2.13 -19.24
CA TYR A 453 9.24 -3.28 -18.44
C TYR A 453 7.96 -2.95 -17.63
N ARG A 454 7.72 -1.66 -17.34
CA ARG A 454 6.79 -1.26 -16.27
C ARG A 454 5.32 -1.04 -16.67
N MET A 455 4.97 -1.05 -17.96
CA MET A 455 3.56 -0.86 -18.39
C MET A 455 2.78 -2.15 -18.59
N ALA A 456 3.44 -3.30 -18.69
CA ALA A 456 2.74 -4.52 -19.05
C ALA A 456 2.06 -5.23 -17.87
N HIS A 457 2.43 -4.86 -16.64
CA HIS A 457 1.67 -5.22 -15.44
C HIS A 457 0.28 -4.56 -15.43
N ALA A 458 0.11 -3.36 -16.01
CA ALA A 458 -1.18 -2.68 -16.07
C ALA A 458 -2.18 -3.40 -16.99
N ALA A 459 -1.73 -3.98 -18.11
CA ALA A 459 -2.60 -4.71 -19.03
C ALA A 459 -2.90 -6.16 -18.56
N THR A 460 -1.97 -6.78 -17.83
CA THR A 460 -2.10 -8.19 -17.42
C THR A 460 -2.80 -8.36 -16.07
N LEU A 461 -2.61 -7.43 -15.11
CA LEU A 461 -3.44 -7.43 -13.89
C LEU A 461 -4.89 -7.10 -14.18
N HIS A 462 -5.18 -6.18 -15.12
CA HIS A 462 -6.57 -5.84 -15.44
C HIS A 462 -7.38 -6.97 -16.06
N LYS A 463 -6.79 -8.07 -16.57
CA LYS A 463 -7.58 -9.24 -16.95
C LYS A 463 -7.89 -10.19 -15.78
N LYS A 464 -7.16 -10.11 -14.67
CA LYS A 464 -7.43 -10.89 -13.44
C LYS A 464 -8.17 -10.08 -12.36
N THR A 465 -8.14 -8.75 -12.40
CA THR A 465 -8.81 -7.87 -11.42
C THR A 465 -10.00 -7.09 -11.99
N TRP A 466 -10.35 -7.28 -13.27
CA TRP A 466 -11.59 -6.73 -13.82
C TRP A 466 -12.72 -7.74 -13.66
N ASN A 467 -13.24 -7.80 -12.44
CA ASN A 467 -14.58 -8.31 -12.17
C ASN A 467 -15.52 -7.09 -12.18
N PRO A 468 -16.43 -6.93 -13.15
CA PRO A 468 -17.34 -5.78 -13.23
C PRO A 468 -18.45 -5.79 -12.16
N THR A 469 -18.40 -6.68 -11.18
CA THR A 469 -19.43 -6.84 -10.12
C THR A 469 -19.13 -6.04 -8.84
N LEU A 470 -18.40 -4.94 -8.94
CA LEU A 470 -18.17 -3.98 -7.85
C LEU A 470 -19.32 -2.96 -7.69
N SER A 471 -20.54 -3.35 -8.04
CA SER A 471 -21.78 -2.61 -7.75
C SER A 471 -22.79 -3.43 -6.93
N HIS A 472 -22.47 -4.67 -6.55
CA HIS A 472 -23.28 -5.51 -5.66
C HIS A 472 -22.41 -6.18 -4.58
N LEU A 473 -21.70 -5.38 -3.79
CA LEU A 473 -21.32 -5.79 -2.44
C LEU A 473 -22.59 -5.71 -1.59
N LYS A 474 -23.42 -6.75 -1.64
CA LYS A 474 -24.25 -7.07 -0.48
C LYS A 474 -23.25 -7.41 0.63
N LEU A 475 -22.98 -6.42 1.49
CA LEU A 475 -22.45 -6.63 2.83
C LEU A 475 -23.19 -7.83 3.41
N VAL A 476 -22.53 -8.99 3.45
CA VAL A 476 -22.95 -10.06 4.34
C VAL A 476 -22.68 -9.52 5.73
N THR A 477 -23.70 -8.91 6.29
CA THR A 477 -23.75 -8.48 7.68
C THR A 477 -23.79 -9.75 8.51
N LEU A 478 -22.61 -10.31 8.84
CA LEU A 478 -22.50 -11.16 10.02
C LEU A 478 -22.74 -10.23 11.21
N ARG A 479 -23.93 -10.34 11.82
CA ARG A 479 -24.31 -9.53 12.99
C ARG A 479 -23.47 -9.96 14.18
N TRP A 480 -22.49 -9.13 14.55
CA TRP A 480 -21.71 -9.26 15.79
C TRP A 480 -22.56 -9.11 17.06
N ASP A 481 -23.84 -8.73 16.94
CA ASP A 481 -24.83 -8.83 18.02
C ASP A 481 -24.93 -10.27 18.58
N ALA A 482 -24.74 -11.28 17.73
CA ALA A 482 -24.72 -12.68 18.15
C ALA A 482 -23.50 -13.02 19.03
N ILE A 483 -22.39 -12.30 18.84
CA ILE A 483 -21.16 -12.48 19.60
C ILE A 483 -21.28 -11.81 20.96
N PHE A 484 -21.79 -10.58 21.02
CA PHE A 484 -22.09 -9.95 22.30
C PHE A 484 -23.10 -10.78 23.11
N LEU A 485 -24.17 -11.28 22.48
CA LEU A 485 -25.13 -12.17 23.15
C LEU A 485 -24.53 -13.52 23.55
N SER A 486 -23.58 -14.06 22.78
CA SER A 486 -22.89 -15.31 23.12
C SER A 486 -21.88 -15.10 24.26
N LEU A 487 -21.14 -14.00 24.27
CA LEU A 487 -20.26 -13.57 25.35
C LEU A 487 -21.07 -13.31 26.63
N LEU A 488 -22.18 -12.57 26.55
CA LEU A 488 -23.05 -12.31 27.70
C LEU A 488 -23.66 -13.61 28.25
N LYS A 489 -24.06 -14.55 27.36
CA LYS A 489 -24.54 -15.88 27.77
C LYS A 489 -23.44 -16.72 28.41
N LEU A 490 -22.20 -16.66 27.91
CA LEU A 490 -21.05 -17.39 28.46
C LEU A 490 -20.63 -16.83 29.83
N ILE A 491 -20.73 -15.52 30.03
CA ILE A 491 -20.39 -14.84 31.29
C ILE A 491 -21.49 -15.04 32.35
N MET A 492 -22.77 -15.14 31.94
CA MET A 492 -23.93 -15.21 32.86
C MET A 492 -24.36 -16.64 33.26
N LEU A 493 -23.70 -17.71 32.78
CA LEU A 493 -24.08 -19.09 33.08
C LEU A 493 -23.14 -19.74 34.11
N PRO A 494 -23.66 -20.32 35.22
CA PRO A 494 -22.85 -21.13 36.12
C PRO A 494 -22.32 -22.37 35.41
N MET A 495 -21.00 -22.60 35.48
CA MET A 495 -20.31 -23.74 34.86
C MET A 495 -20.79 -25.10 35.38
N LYS A 496 -21.85 -25.64 34.80
CA LYS A 496 -22.13 -27.09 34.78
C LYS A 496 -22.69 -27.45 33.40
N ASN A 497 -21.94 -28.28 32.67
CA ASN A 497 -22.27 -28.93 31.40
C ASN A 497 -21.76 -28.26 30.12
N TYR A 498 -20.48 -28.47 29.78
CA TYR A 498 -20.04 -28.48 28.38
C TYR A 498 -18.93 -29.53 28.18
N ARG A 499 -19.29 -30.81 28.30
CA ARG A 499 -18.54 -31.95 27.76
C ARG A 499 -19.53 -32.85 27.01
N ARG A 500 -19.56 -32.71 25.68
CA ARG A 500 -19.80 -33.77 24.68
C ARG A 500 -20.24 -33.13 23.37
N GLY A 501 -19.51 -33.41 22.30
CA GLY A 501 -20.08 -33.42 20.95
C GLY A 501 -19.38 -32.57 19.90
N ILE A 502 -18.09 -32.79 19.62
CA ILE A 502 -17.54 -32.53 18.28
C ILE A 502 -16.55 -33.65 17.92
N GLN A 503 -17.08 -34.73 17.34
CA GLN A 503 -16.32 -35.67 16.53
C GLN A 503 -17.10 -35.90 15.23
N LYS A 504 -16.34 -35.97 14.13
CA LYS A 504 -16.74 -36.19 12.73
C LYS A 504 -17.14 -34.92 11.99
N THR A 505 -16.23 -34.42 11.14
CA THR A 505 -16.34 -34.48 9.67
C THR A 505 -15.19 -33.67 9.04
N GLN A 506 -14.01 -34.27 8.83
CA GLN A 506 -13.04 -33.78 7.84
C GLN A 506 -12.20 -34.94 7.30
N GLN A 507 -12.66 -35.52 6.20
CA GLN A 507 -11.82 -36.29 5.28
C GLN A 507 -12.50 -36.27 3.91
N LYS A 508 -11.76 -35.73 2.92
CA LYS A 508 -11.81 -35.94 1.46
C LYS A 508 -11.70 -34.63 0.68
N LEU A 509 -10.52 -34.35 0.13
CA LEU A 509 -10.28 -34.35 -1.33
C LEU A 509 -8.80 -34.04 -1.63
N TRP A 510 -8.14 -35.00 -2.28
CA TRP A 510 -6.76 -34.95 -2.78
C TRP A 510 -6.81 -34.93 -4.32
N ALA A 511 -5.80 -34.30 -4.93
CA ALA A 511 -5.24 -34.52 -6.27
C ALA A 511 -6.03 -34.15 -7.56
N LYS A 512 -5.46 -33.18 -8.29
CA LYS A 512 -5.30 -33.13 -9.77
C LYS A 512 -4.46 -31.87 -10.08
N TYR A 513 -3.24 -31.93 -10.61
CA TYR A 513 -2.91 -32.35 -11.96
C TYR A 513 -1.41 -32.67 -12.09
N THR A 514 -1.09 -33.69 -12.89
CA THR A 514 0.25 -34.09 -13.35
C THR A 514 0.44 -33.84 -14.85
N ASN A 515 1.70 -33.56 -15.21
CA ASN A 515 2.45 -33.86 -16.43
C ASN A 515 2.12 -33.16 -17.77
N PHE A 516 3.17 -32.62 -18.43
CA PHE A 516 3.63 -33.06 -19.76
C PHE A 516 5.09 -32.63 -20.04
N THR A 517 5.77 -33.47 -20.82
CA THR A 517 7.21 -33.59 -21.13
C THR A 517 7.68 -32.78 -22.35
N THR A 518 8.99 -32.87 -22.59
CA THR A 518 9.95 -32.22 -23.52
C THR A 518 9.70 -32.34 -25.03
N ASP A 519 10.11 -31.32 -25.82
CA ASP A 519 11.06 -31.44 -26.96
C ASP A 519 11.47 -30.11 -27.65
N SER A 520 12.79 -29.99 -27.90
CA SER A 520 13.63 -29.33 -28.94
C SER A 520 13.35 -27.91 -29.55
N PRO A 521 14.40 -27.14 -29.94
CA PRO A 521 14.34 -25.69 -30.17
C PRO A 521 14.24 -25.28 -31.65
N TRP A 522 13.81 -24.02 -31.85
CA TRP A 522 13.75 -23.26 -33.11
C TRP A 522 12.49 -23.39 -33.96
N THR A 523 11.43 -22.69 -33.58
CA THR A 523 10.48 -22.10 -34.55
C THR A 523 9.81 -20.86 -33.98
N LEU A 524 9.69 -19.81 -34.81
CA LEU A 524 9.15 -18.50 -34.46
C LEU A 524 7.62 -18.53 -34.47
N HIS A 525 6.96 -18.48 -33.32
CA HIS A 525 5.51 -18.29 -33.26
C HIS A 525 5.13 -16.92 -32.68
N ILE A 526 4.76 -15.99 -33.58
CA ILE A 526 4.15 -14.70 -33.27
C ILE A 526 2.63 -14.91 -33.18
N LYS A 527 2.06 -14.90 -31.97
CA LYS A 527 0.61 -14.79 -31.80
C LYS A 527 0.22 -13.31 -31.82
N LYS A 528 -0.36 -12.84 -32.94
CA LYS A 528 -1.16 -11.62 -32.97
C LYS A 528 -2.31 -11.80 -31.97
N THR A 529 -2.34 -11.02 -30.89
CA THR A 529 -3.56 -10.87 -30.10
C THR A 529 -4.54 -10.01 -30.89
N SER A 530 -5.43 -10.67 -31.62
CA SER A 530 -6.54 -10.07 -32.37
C SER A 530 -7.42 -9.25 -31.42
N GLY A 531 -7.34 -7.92 -31.55
CA GLY A 531 -8.13 -6.99 -30.73
C GLY A 531 -7.90 -5.53 -31.06
N VAL A 532 -7.50 -5.18 -32.29
CA VAL A 532 -7.53 -3.81 -32.81
C VAL A 532 -7.93 -3.90 -34.27
N ARG A 533 -9.13 -3.41 -34.62
CA ARG A 533 -9.52 -3.20 -36.03
C ARG A 533 -8.59 -2.14 -36.60
N GLN A 534 -7.72 -2.53 -37.54
CA GLN A 534 -7.04 -1.59 -38.41
C GLN A 534 -8.08 -0.96 -39.34
N LEU A 535 -8.19 0.37 -39.31
CA LEU A 535 -8.72 1.13 -40.44
C LEU A 535 -7.73 0.95 -41.59
N GLN A 536 -8.12 0.20 -42.62
CA GLN A 536 -7.40 0.13 -43.88
C GLN A 536 -7.55 1.47 -44.60
N THR A 537 -6.46 2.19 -44.77
CA THR A 537 -6.33 3.20 -45.82
C THR A 537 -5.72 2.50 -47.04
N ASN A 538 -6.53 2.24 -48.07
CA ASN A 538 -6.04 1.77 -49.36
C ASN A 538 -5.37 2.95 -50.11
N PRO A 539 -4.19 2.74 -50.73
CA PRO A 539 -3.64 3.68 -51.69
C PRO A 539 -4.18 3.33 -53.08
N THR A 540 -5.15 4.09 -53.57
CA THR A 540 -5.50 4.07 -55.01
C THR A 540 -4.83 5.25 -55.69
N THR A 541 -3.82 4.92 -56.49
CA THR A 541 -3.33 5.68 -57.63
C THR A 541 -4.49 6.21 -58.48
N CYS A 542 -4.55 7.52 -58.71
CA CYS A 542 -5.20 8.06 -59.89
C CYS A 542 -4.50 9.36 -60.32
N SER A 543 -3.80 9.25 -61.44
CA SER A 543 -3.16 10.34 -62.17
C SER A 543 -4.16 11.03 -63.11
N ARG A 544 -4.14 12.38 -63.09
CA ARG A 544 -4.49 13.39 -64.13
C ARG A 544 -5.98 13.68 -64.43
N PRO A 545 -6.31 14.86 -65.04
CA PRO A 545 -5.54 16.11 -65.24
C PRO A 545 -6.31 17.42 -64.86
N LEU A 546 -5.59 18.54 -64.96
CA LEU A 546 -6.13 19.90 -65.09
C LEU A 546 -7.20 20.00 -66.20
N ASN A 547 -8.25 20.80 -65.98
CA ASN A 547 -8.60 21.90 -66.89
C ASN A 547 -9.73 22.80 -66.36
N ARG A 548 -9.46 24.10 -66.53
CA ARG A 548 -10.28 25.32 -66.44
C ARG A 548 -10.71 25.82 -65.06
#